data_AF-A0A519J2P5-F1
#
_entry.id   AF-A0A519J2P5-F1
#
_cell.length_a   1.000
_cell.length_b   1.000
_cell.length_c   1.000
_cell.angle_alpha   90.00
_cell.angle_beta   90.00
_cell.angle_gamma   90.00
#
_symmetry.space_group_name_H-M   'P 1'
#
loop_
_entity.id
_entity.type
_entity.pdbx_description
1 polymer ?
#
loop_
_entity_poly.entity_id
_entity_poly.type
_entity_poly.pdbx_seq_one_letter_code
_entity_poly.pdbx_strand_id
1 'polypeptide(L)'
;MSVSTGGEHEASLNVLREERRRVREARAAAMADDDLRRDDPAYRQALLTQMLVELTQLDGSIQLLEAAALTAAGGMIAAAPMPALGRWS
;
A
#
# COMPACT_ATOMS: atom_id res chain seq x y z
N MET A 1 -31.71 10.19 6.09
CA MET A 1 -31.12 9.11 5.28
C MET A 1 -29.68 8.96 5.73
N SER A 2 -29.38 7.95 6.56
CA SER A 2 -28.00 7.68 7.02
C SER A 2 -27.33 6.86 5.92
N VAL A 3 -26.45 7.48 5.15
CA VAL A 3 -25.88 6.90 3.92
C VAL A 3 -24.74 5.95 4.26
N SER A 4 -24.70 4.84 3.53
CA SER A 4 -23.87 3.64 3.60
C SER A 4 -22.34 3.84 3.55
N THR A 5 -21.77 4.68 4.41
CA THR A 5 -20.32 4.92 4.46
C THR A 5 -19.53 3.64 4.75
N GLY A 6 -20.01 2.74 5.61
CA GLY A 6 -19.30 1.50 5.95
C GLY A 6 -19.02 0.58 4.74
N GLY A 7 -19.98 0.48 3.80
CA GLY A 7 -19.83 -0.35 2.60
C GLY A 7 -18.85 0.22 1.56
N GLU A 8 -18.81 1.56 1.43
CA GLU A 8 -17.91 2.25 0.51
C GLU A 8 -16.44 2.21 0.98
N HIS A 9 -16.22 2.30 2.30
CA HIS A 9 -14.90 2.11 2.89
C HIS A 9 -14.37 0.69 2.67
N GLU A 10 -15.20 -0.33 2.91
CA GLU A 10 -14.79 -1.72 2.73
C GLU A 10 -14.50 -2.05 1.25
N ALA A 11 -15.30 -1.53 0.32
CA ALA A 11 -15.03 -1.66 -1.11
C ALA A 11 -13.67 -1.06 -1.49
N SER A 12 -13.38 0.14 -0.99
CA SER A 12 -12.12 0.83 -1.24
C SER A 12 -10.93 0.11 -0.61
N LEU A 13 -11.09 -0.44 0.60
CA LEU A 13 -10.07 -1.27 1.26
C LEU A 13 -9.77 -2.53 0.46
N ASN A 14 -10.79 -3.19 -0.10
CA ASN A 14 -10.59 -4.39 -0.91
C ASN A 14 -9.80 -4.10 -2.19
N VAL A 15 -10.06 -2.96 -2.84
CA VAL A 15 -9.26 -2.51 -3.99
C VAL A 15 -7.80 -2.30 -3.57
N LEU A 16 -7.55 -1.56 -2.49
CA LEU A 16 -6.17 -1.30 -2.02
C LEU A 16 -5.42 -2.57 -1.62
N ARG A 17 -6.10 -3.52 -0.95
CA ARG A 17 -5.53 -4.81 -0.56
C ARG A 17 -5.17 -5.66 -1.79
N GLU A 18 -6.02 -5.64 -2.81
CA GLU A 18 -5.78 -6.33 -4.07
C GLU A 18 -4.63 -5.71 -4.86
N GLU A 19 -4.56 -4.39 -4.98
CA GLU A 19 -3.42 -3.70 -5.59
C GLU A 19 -2.12 -4.02 -4.84
N ARG A 20 -2.13 -4.01 -3.50
CA ARG A 20 -0.96 -4.42 -2.71
C ARG A 20 -0.54 -5.86 -2.99
N ARG A 21 -1.50 -6.78 -3.14
CA ARG A 21 -1.21 -8.18 -3.51
C ARG A 21 -0.52 -8.24 -4.87
N ARG A 22 -1.04 -7.54 -5.87
CA ARG A 22 -0.46 -7.48 -7.23
C ARG A 22 0.95 -6.93 -7.23
N VAL A 23 1.22 -5.83 -6.50
CA VAL A 23 2.58 -5.26 -6.41
C VAL A 23 3.55 -6.22 -5.71
N ARG A 24 3.11 -6.94 -4.66
CA ARG A 24 3.95 -7.97 -4.01
C ARG A 24 4.30 -9.11 -4.97
N GLU A 25 3.33 -9.57 -5.76
CA GLU A 25 3.53 -10.62 -6.76
C GLU A 25 4.47 -10.17 -7.87
N ALA A 26 4.26 -8.97 -8.42
CA ALA A 26 5.15 -8.38 -9.42
C ALA A 26 6.59 -8.22 -8.88
N ARG A 27 6.73 -7.81 -7.62
CA ARG A 27 8.04 -7.70 -6.97
C ARG A 27 8.72 -9.06 -6.80
N ALA A 28 7.97 -10.08 -6.39
CA ALA A 28 8.51 -11.45 -6.29
C ALA A 28 8.95 -11.98 -7.66
N ALA A 29 8.17 -11.73 -8.71
CA ALA A 29 8.53 -12.09 -10.07
C ALA A 29 9.79 -11.37 -10.55
N ALA A 30 9.90 -10.05 -10.37
CA ALA A 30 11.08 -9.27 -10.74
C ALA A 30 12.34 -9.67 -9.93
N MET A 31 12.17 -10.16 -8.69
CA MET A 31 13.28 -10.72 -7.93
C MET A 31 13.76 -12.05 -8.50
N ALA A 32 12.86 -12.89 -9.01
CA ALA A 32 13.16 -14.19 -9.60
C ALA A 32 13.58 -14.11 -11.10
N ASP A 33 13.42 -12.95 -11.73
CA ASP A 33 13.77 -12.74 -13.14
C ASP A 33 15.30 -12.68 -13.35
N ASP A 34 15.87 -13.82 -13.74
CA ASP A 34 17.30 -13.98 -13.98
C ASP A 34 17.78 -13.30 -15.26
N ASP A 35 16.93 -13.22 -16.30
CA ASP A 35 17.26 -12.52 -17.53
C ASP A 35 17.35 -11.02 -17.26
N LEU A 36 16.37 -10.45 -16.54
CA LEU A 36 16.41 -9.05 -16.13
C LEU A 36 17.62 -8.75 -15.23
N ARG A 37 17.98 -9.69 -14.34
CA ARG A 37 19.16 -9.55 -13.47
C ARG A 37 20.47 -9.55 -14.25
N ARG A 38 20.57 -10.31 -15.33
CA ARG A 38 21.77 -10.41 -16.17
C ARG A 38 21.86 -9.26 -17.15
N ASP A 39 20.76 -8.93 -17.82
CA ASP A 39 20.75 -8.06 -18.98
C ASP A 39 20.66 -6.58 -18.59
N ASP A 40 19.94 -6.25 -17.51
CA ASP A 40 19.87 -4.87 -16.98
C ASP A 40 19.70 -4.81 -15.44
N PRO A 41 20.80 -5.01 -14.69
CA PRO A 41 20.76 -5.00 -13.23
C PRO A 41 20.39 -3.64 -12.65
N ALA A 42 20.72 -2.54 -13.33
CA ALA A 42 20.41 -1.18 -12.87
C ALA A 42 18.91 -0.90 -12.96
N TYR A 43 18.29 -1.25 -14.09
CA TYR A 43 16.85 -1.18 -14.25
C TYR A 43 16.12 -2.07 -13.25
N ARG A 44 16.59 -3.31 -13.04
CA ARG A 44 16.01 -4.21 -12.04
C ARG A 44 16.01 -3.58 -10.64
N GLN A 45 17.11 -2.95 -10.25
CA GLN A 45 17.21 -2.30 -8.94
C GLN A 45 16.28 -1.09 -8.82
N ALA A 46 16.17 -0.27 -9.88
CA ALA A 46 15.23 0.84 -9.92
C ALA A 46 13.78 0.35 -9.81
N LEU A 47 13.41 -0.68 -10.56
CA LEU A 47 12.08 -1.30 -10.53
C LEU A 47 11.73 -1.83 -9.14
N LEU A 48 12.63 -2.58 -8.50
CA LEU A 48 12.40 -3.12 -7.16
C LEU A 48 12.28 -2.02 -6.09
N THR A 49 13.02 -0.92 -6.27
CA THR A 49 12.93 0.25 -5.38
C THR A 49 11.59 0.96 -5.53
N GLN A 50 11.15 1.17 -6.77
CA GLN A 50 9.84 1.74 -7.07
C GLN A 50 8.70 0.90 -6.47
N MET A 51 8.76 -0.42 -6.61
CA MET A 51 7.76 -1.32 -6.00
C MET A 51 7.75 -1.26 -4.46
N LEU A 52 8.90 -1.04 -3.81
CA LEU A 52 8.94 -0.83 -2.35
C LEU A 52 8.26 0.48 -1.93
N VAL A 53 8.45 1.54 -2.71
CA VAL A 53 7.76 2.83 -2.49
C VAL A 53 6.26 2.65 -2.65
N GLU A 54 5.80 1.99 -3.71
CA GLU A 54 4.38 1.71 -3.95
C GLU A 54 3.76 0.88 -2.82
N LEU A 55 4.45 -0.16 -2.35
CA LEU A 55 3.98 -0.94 -1.20
C LEU A 55 3.84 -0.10 0.07
N THR A 56 4.80 0.79 0.33
CA THR A 56 4.76 1.70 1.48
C THR A 56 3.58 2.67 1.38
N GLN A 57 3.32 3.21 0.18
CA GLN A 57 2.17 4.08 -0.07
C GLN A 57 0.84 3.34 0.12
N LEU A 58 0.71 2.13 -0.43
CA LEU A 58 -0.49 1.31 -0.29
C LEU A 58 -0.75 0.93 1.17
N ASP A 59 0.27 0.51 1.92
CA ASP A 59 0.12 0.20 3.35
C ASP A 59 -0.30 1.45 4.14
N GLY A 60 0.24 2.63 3.83
CA GLY A 60 -0.18 3.90 4.42
C GLY A 60 -1.63 4.26 4.09
N SER A 61 -2.04 4.14 2.83
CA SER A 61 -3.42 4.41 2.40
C SER A 61 -4.42 3.47 3.07
N ILE A 62 -4.09 2.18 3.21
CA ILE A 62 -4.92 1.21 3.92
C ILE A 62 -5.08 1.62 5.39
N GLN A 63 -3.98 1.92 6.08
CA GLN A 63 -4.03 2.32 7.50
C GLN A 63 -4.88 3.59 7.71
N LEU A 64 -4.72 4.59 6.84
CA LEU A 64 -5.51 5.83 6.92
C LEU A 64 -6.99 5.56 6.70
N LEU A 65 -7.34 4.71 5.75
CA LEU A 65 -8.73 4.39 5.44
C LEU A 65 -9.37 3.52 6.54
N GLU A 66 -8.64 2.58 7.13
CA GLU A 66 -9.07 1.79 8.30
C GLU A 66 -9.30 2.69 9.52
N ALA A 67 -8.42 3.66 9.78
CA ALA A 67 -8.57 4.64 10.85
C ALA A 67 -9.77 5.57 10.62
N ALA A 68 -9.98 6.04 9.38
CA ALA A 68 -11.13 6.85 9.01
C ALA A 68 -12.45 6.08 9.20
N ALA A 69 -12.50 4.81 8.79
CA ALA A 69 -13.65 3.95 8.98
C ALA A 69 -13.97 3.71 10.47
N LEU A 70 -12.94 3.49 11.30
CA LEU A 70 -13.11 3.33 12.75
C LEU A 70 -13.65 4.61 13.42
N THR A 71 -13.14 5.78 13.01
CA THR A 71 -13.62 7.09 13.51
C THR A 71 -15.06 7.33 13.10
N ALA A 72 -15.40 7.05 11.84
CA ALA A 72 -16.75 7.22 11.31
C ALA A 72 -17.77 6.31 12.01
N ALA A 73 -17.33 5.15 12.52
CA ALA A 73 -18.14 4.24 13.33
C ALA A 73 -18.29 4.67 14.81
N GLY A 74 -17.76 5.83 15.21
CA GLY A 74 -17.81 6.32 16.59
C GLY A 74 -16.76 5.73 17.53
N GLY A 75 -15.76 5.02 16.99
CA GLY A 75 -14.60 4.57 17.76
C GLY A 75 -13.63 5.71 18.05
N MET A 76 -13.07 5.75 19.27
CA MET A 76 -11.95 6.66 19.56
C MET A 76 -10.68 6.12 18.90
N ILE A 77 -10.04 6.90 18.01
CA ILE A 77 -8.65 6.62 17.61
C ILE A 77 -7.74 6.91 18.80
N ALA A 78 -7.20 5.87 19.43
CA ALA A 78 -5.96 6.02 20.19
C ALA A 78 -4.87 6.38 19.17
N ALA A 79 -4.20 7.53 19.34
CA ALA A 79 -3.21 8.06 18.42
C ALA A 79 -2.18 6.97 18.04
N ALA A 80 -2.39 6.31 16.91
CA ALA A 80 -1.42 5.38 16.36
C ALA A 80 -0.19 6.21 15.97
N PRO A 81 1.03 5.77 16.28
CA PRO A 81 2.23 6.47 15.86
C PRO A 81 2.21 6.55 14.33
N MET A 82 2.12 7.77 13.81
CA MET A 82 2.24 8.03 12.37
C MET A 82 3.54 7.37 11.89
N PRO A 83 3.51 6.53 10.84
CA PRO A 83 4.74 6.08 10.23
C PRO A 83 5.49 7.33 9.79
N ALA A 84 6.76 7.44 10.20
CA ALA A 84 7.61 8.53 9.77
C ALA A 84 7.64 8.48 8.24
N LEU A 85 6.89 9.38 7.59
CA LEU A 85 7.04 9.68 6.19
C LEU A 85 8.45 10.23 6.06
N GLY A 86 9.40 9.35 5.74
CA GLY A 86 10.79 9.70 5.53
C GLY A 86 10.81 10.91 4.61
N ARG A 87 11.44 11.97 5.07
CA ARG A 87 11.67 13.20 4.31
C ARG A 87 12.27 12.81 2.96
N TRP A 88 11.55 13.04 1.87
CA TRP A 88 12.16 13.03 0.54
C TRP A 88 12.98 14.32 0.47
N SER A 89 14.30 14.18 0.49
CA SER A 89 15.29 15.24 0.30
C SER A 89 16.35 14.76 -0.67
#